data_AF-A0A8K0IZ88-F1
#
_entry.id   AF-A0A8K0IZ88-F1
#
_cell.length_a   1.000
_cell.length_b   1.000
_cell.length_c   1.000
_cell.angle_alpha   90.00
_cell.angle_beta   90.00
_cell.angle_gamma   90.00
#
_symmetry.space_group_name_H-M   'P 1'
#
loop_
_entity.id
_entity.type
_entity.pdbx_description
1 polymer ?
#
loop_
_entity_poly.entity_id
_entity_poly.type
_entity_poly.pdbx_seq_one_letter_code
_entity_poly.pdbx_strand_id
1 'polypeptide(L)' 'MRDMGCGAAYKYPPNYRHGRVRQTYLPPELEGRRFLEDRDLGTEVDPDLGGDFQA' A
#
# COMPACT_ATOMS: atom_id res chain seq x y z
N MET A 1 2.08 26.63 -7.15
CA MET A 1 2.02 25.23 -6.69
C MET A 1 2.17 25.12 -5.17
N ARG A 2 3.23 25.66 -4.55
CA ARG A 2 3.36 25.67 -3.07
C ARG A 2 2.23 26.41 -2.36
N ASP A 3 1.80 27.55 -2.91
CA ASP A 3 0.73 28.39 -2.35
C ASP A 3 -0.68 27.81 -2.55
N MET A 4 -0.81 26.73 -3.34
CA MET A 4 -2.04 25.95 -3.51
C MET A 4 -2.11 24.77 -2.52
N GLY A 5 -1.19 24.71 -1.54
CA GLY A 5 -1.10 23.62 -0.56
C GLY A 5 -0.34 22.37 -1.06
N CYS A 6 0.14 22.35 -2.30
CA CYS A 6 0.88 21.22 -2.84
C CYS A 6 2.34 21.21 -2.35
N GLY A 7 2.69 20.24 -1.49
CA GLY A 7 4.07 19.87 -1.18
C GLY A 7 4.79 20.71 -0.11
N ALA A 8 4.16 21.73 0.47
CA ALA A 8 4.79 22.57 1.51
C ALA A 8 5.05 21.83 2.83
N ALA A 9 4.26 20.78 3.13
CA ALA A 9 4.32 20.01 4.37
C ALA A 9 4.81 18.56 4.18
N TYR A 10 5.55 18.28 3.10
CA TYR A 10 6.06 16.93 2.85
C TYR A 10 7.07 16.51 3.92
N LYS A 11 6.86 15.33 4.51
CA LYS A 11 7.81 14.73 5.47
C LYS A 11 8.70 13.75 4.73
N TYR A 12 10.01 13.99 4.75
CA TYR A 12 10.98 13.08 4.15
C TYR A 12 11.19 11.85 5.05
N PRO A 13 10.70 10.64 4.70
CA PRO A 13 10.68 9.48 5.59
C PRO A 13 12.03 9.09 6.21
N PRO A 14 13.17 9.18 5.49
CA PRO A 14 14.48 8.86 6.05
C PRO A 14 14.90 9.70 7.28
N ASN A 15 14.30 10.88 7.49
CA ASN A 15 14.60 11.72 8.65
C ASN A 15 13.91 11.27 9.94
N TYR A 16 13.04 10.26 9.90
CA TYR A 16 12.21 9.86 11.02
C TYR A 16 12.54 8.43 11.48
N ARG A 17 12.23 8.15 12.75
CA ARG A 17 12.51 6.86 13.37
C ARG A 17 11.86 5.71 12.57
N HIS A 18 12.65 4.69 12.25
CA HIS A 18 12.25 3.55 11.41
C HIS A 18 11.72 3.93 10.02
N GLY A 19 12.02 5.13 9.53
CA GLY A 19 11.51 5.61 8.24
C GLY A 19 10.00 5.89 8.21
N ARG A 20 9.33 5.97 9.37
CA ARG A 20 7.85 6.08 9.43
C ARG A 20 7.40 7.50 9.66
N VAL A 21 6.43 7.95 8.87
CA VAL A 21 5.81 9.27 8.99
C VAL A 21 4.28 9.17 8.88
N ARG A 22 3.57 9.97 9.68
CA ARG A 22 2.14 10.22 9.45
C ARG A 22 2.01 11.30 8.39
N GLN A 23 1.70 10.89 7.17
CA GLN A 23 1.50 11.74 6.00
C GLN A 23 0.33 11.19 5.17
N THR A 24 -0.51 12.08 4.67
CA THR A 24 -1.58 11.75 3.74
C THR A 24 -0.97 11.63 2.34
N TYR A 25 -1.10 10.45 1.72
CA TYR A 25 -0.55 10.17 0.38
C TYR A 25 -1.62 10.06 -0.69
N LEU A 26 -2.81 9.56 -0.35
CA LEU A 26 -3.94 9.49 -1.26
C LEU A 26 -4.67 10.84 -1.29
N PRO A 27 -5.24 11.23 -2.44
CA PRO A 27 -6.10 12.40 -2.51
C PRO A 27 -7.40 12.18 -1.71
N PRO A 28 -8.10 13.25 -1.30
CA PRO A 28 -9.28 13.14 -0.43
C PRO A 28 -10.37 12.22 -0.97
N GLU A 29 -10.57 12.17 -2.29
CA GLU A 29 -11.57 11.33 -2.95
C GLU A 29 -11.29 9.82 -2.82
N LEU A 30 -10.05 9.47 -2.47
CA LEU A 30 -9.58 8.09 -2.30
C LEU A 30 -9.23 7.76 -0.85
N GLU A 31 -9.61 8.62 0.11
CA GLU A 31 -9.35 8.34 1.52
C GLU A 31 -10.08 7.06 1.97
N GLY A 32 -9.40 6.23 2.76
CA GLY A 32 -9.91 4.92 3.19
C GLY A 32 -9.88 3.83 2.12
N ARG A 33 -9.49 4.13 0.87
CA ARG A 33 -9.34 3.11 -0.17
C ARG A 33 -8.06 2.31 0.05
N ARG A 34 -8.17 0.99 -0.15
CA ARG A 34 -7.08 0.03 -0.08
C ARG A 34 -7.06 -0.76 -1.38
N PHE A 35 -5.90 -0.78 -2.04
CA PHE A 35 -5.73 -1.44 -3.35
C PHE A 35 -5.08 -2.82 -3.25
N LEU A 36 -4.17 -2.99 -2.29
CA LEU A 36 -3.44 -4.24 -2.09
C LEU A 36 -4.06 -5.00 -0.92
N GLU A 37 -4.37 -6.28 -1.12
CA GLU A 37 -4.85 -7.17 -0.06
C GLU A 37 -3.75 -7.50 0.97
N ASP A 38 -4.10 -8.13 2.08
CA ASP A 38 -3.11 -8.53 3.12
C ASP A 38 -2.31 -9.75 2.68
N ARG A 39 -2.83 -10.50 1.72
CA ARG A 39 -2.29 -11.76 1.27
C ARG A 39 -1.60 -11.58 -0.07
N ASP A 40 -0.38 -12.07 -0.17
CA ASP A 40 0.42 -11.96 -1.39
C ASP A 40 0.00 -12.97 -2.47
N LEU A 41 -0.55 -14.14 -2.07
CA LEU A 41 -0.88 -15.26 -2.96
C LEU A 41 -2.39 -15.54 -3.02
N GLY A 42 -2.86 -16.13 -4.11
CA GLY A 42 -4.25 -16.56 -4.29
C GLY A 42 -4.62 -17.80 -3.46
N THR A 43 -5.92 -18.05 -3.29
CA THR A 43 -6.46 -19.29 -2.69
C THR A 43 -7.00 -20.28 -3.70
N GLU A 44 -7.06 -19.89 -4.96
CA GLU A 44 -7.56 -20.78 -6.00
C GLU A 44 -6.54 -21.90 -6.22
N VAL A 45 -7.02 -23.13 -6.10
CA VAL A 45 -6.27 -24.32 -6.49
C VAL A 45 -6.68 -24.63 -7.92
N ASP A 46 -5.70 -24.69 -8.82
CA ASP A 46 -5.94 -25.05 -10.20
C ASP A 46 -6.43 -26.52 -10.27
N PRO A 47 -7.65 -26.78 -10.78
CA PRO A 47 -8.22 -28.12 -10.83
C PRO A 47 -7.44 -29.07 -11.76
N ASP A 48 -6.67 -28.52 -12.70
CA ASP A 48 -5.84 -29.30 -13.63
C ASP A 48 -4.45 -29.63 -13.05
N LEU A 49 -4.11 -29.09 -11.87
CA LEU A 49 -2.78 -29.23 -11.24
C LEU A 49 -2.48 -30.63 -10.69
N GLY A 50 -3.24 -31.67 -11.03
CA GLY A 50 -2.92 -33.08 -10.76
C GLY A 50 -2.45 -33.35 -9.33
N GLY A 51 -3.40 -33.57 -8.41
CA GLY A 51 -3.19 -33.61 -6.97
C GLY A 51 -1.93 -34.37 -6.52
N ASP A 52 -0.95 -33.61 -6.02
CA ASP A 52 0.04 -33.99 -5.01
C ASP A 52 0.80 -32.74 -4.50
N PHE A 53 0.13 -31.58 -4.39
CA PHE A 53 0.71 -30.42 -3.70
C PHE A 53 0.45 -30.56 -2.19
N GLN A 54 1.34 -31.27 -1.48
CA GLN A 54 1.41 -31.21 -0.01
C GLN A 54 2.15 -29.92 0.38
N ALA A 55 1.45 -29.03 1.09
CA ALA A 55 2.02 -27.90 1.82
C ALA A 55 2.38 -28.32 3.25
#